data_AF-A0A2E5IQP7-F1
#
_entry.id   AF-A0A2E5IQP7-F1
#
_cell.length_a   1.000
_cell.length_b   1.000
_cell.length_c   1.000
_cell.angle_alpha   90.00
_cell.angle_beta   90.00
_cell.angle_gamma   90.00
#
_symmetry.space_group_name_H-M   'P 1'
#
loop_
_entity.id
_entity.type
_entity.pdbx_description
1 polymer ?
#
loop_
_entity_poly.entity_id
_entity_poly.type
_entity_poly.pdbx_seq_one_letter_code
_entity_poly.pdbx_strand_id
1 'polypeptide(L)'
;MKKTYTVHTKYFKHTLKKPIKINHQTLTSREGFYCIINDNESIIGIGECAPLPGLSHESIETIKKELEHLTHIDIDKIKCNKTLPIFPTFSSSPSIQFSIESALLMNQSKPSPCYCHKFIINLDTIPAFNKPSYIKCKIGLLDIEKEIKIIKKIIEKFPTIKYRFDANNQLSLEEALYFIKHIPKETIDYIESPCKTAKEEAALATMTSISIAQDSPKVPEDIPAYCKHIVLKPTLIGNLTSYLMKLKHKKNIIFSSAYESIIGLSGIAYLASHLSPNQHHGLNTNHIFTHTSNNQTSLFTPLNLEESINWIKTHGFT
;
A
#
# COMPACT_ATOMS: atom_id res chain seq x y z
N MET A 1 24.04 -29.14 1.81
CA MET A 1 23.96 -28.19 2.95
C MET A 1 22.76 -27.31 2.72
N LYS A 2 21.99 -27.03 3.77
CA LYS A 2 20.82 -26.16 3.69
C LYS A 2 21.29 -24.73 3.41
N LYS A 3 20.83 -24.07 2.35
CA LYS A 3 21.24 -22.69 2.06
C LYS A 3 20.43 -21.73 2.93
N THR A 4 21.12 -20.96 3.75
CA THR A 4 20.52 -20.02 4.70
C THR A 4 21.15 -18.65 4.57
N TYR A 5 20.34 -17.62 4.79
CA TYR A 5 20.84 -16.24 4.97
C TYR A 5 20.64 -15.82 6.42
N THR A 6 21.54 -14.97 6.92
CA THR A 6 21.40 -14.37 8.24
C THR A 6 20.50 -13.14 8.17
N VAL A 7 19.82 -12.85 9.28
CA VAL A 7 18.94 -11.69 9.43
C VAL A 7 19.47 -10.84 10.58
N HIS A 8 19.84 -9.61 10.26
CA HIS A 8 20.15 -8.58 11.24
C HIS A 8 19.02 -7.57 11.30
N THR A 9 18.68 -7.09 12.49
CA THR A 9 17.57 -6.16 12.66
C THR A 9 18.01 -4.84 13.27
N LYS A 10 17.46 -3.74 12.76
CA LYS A 10 17.68 -2.40 13.32
C LYS A 10 16.34 -1.73 13.61
N TYR A 11 16.08 -1.39 14.87
CA TYR A 11 14.89 -0.63 15.25
C TYR A 11 14.93 0.78 14.66
N PHE A 12 13.76 1.35 14.36
CA PHE A 12 13.62 2.74 13.96
C PHE A 12 12.34 3.36 14.53
N LYS A 13 12.34 4.69 14.65
CA LYS A 13 11.15 5.49 14.95
C LYS A 13 11.18 6.82 14.20
N HIS A 14 10.27 6.98 13.24
CA HIS A 14 10.14 8.19 12.42
C HIS A 14 8.97 9.06 12.88
N THR A 15 9.25 10.31 13.20
CA THR A 15 8.23 11.29 13.60
C THR A 15 7.38 11.76 12.41
N LEU A 16 6.06 11.84 12.62
CA LEU A 16 5.10 12.37 11.65
C LEU A 16 5.00 13.89 11.79
N LYS A 17 4.85 14.61 10.67
CA LYS A 17 4.62 16.06 10.64
C LYS A 17 3.30 16.46 11.28
N LYS A 18 2.29 15.60 11.15
CA LYS A 18 0.95 15.76 11.73
C LYS A 18 0.47 14.40 12.23
N PRO A 19 -0.30 14.37 13.33
CA PRO A 19 -0.91 13.12 13.78
C PRO A 19 -1.82 12.52 12.71
N ILE A 20 -1.78 11.20 12.56
CA ILE A 20 -2.64 10.44 11.66
C ILE A 20 -3.55 9.56 12.51
N LYS A 21 -4.87 9.64 12.30
CA LYS A 21 -5.85 8.80 12.98
C LYS A 21 -6.13 7.54 12.15
N ILE A 22 -5.95 6.37 12.76
CA ILE A 22 -6.24 5.05 12.17
C ILE A 22 -7.17 4.32 13.13
N ASN A 23 -8.43 4.11 12.72
CA ASN A 23 -9.48 3.60 13.61
C ASN A 23 -9.54 4.40 14.93
N HIS A 24 -9.28 3.75 16.06
CA HIS A 24 -9.26 4.37 17.39
C HIS A 24 -7.88 4.84 17.84
N GLN A 25 -6.84 4.65 17.02
CA GLN A 25 -5.46 5.01 17.32
C GLN A 25 -5.10 6.36 16.70
N THR A 26 -4.29 7.15 17.41
CA THR A 26 -3.66 8.38 16.89
C THR A 26 -2.16 8.19 16.87
N LEU A 27 -1.58 8.22 15.67
CA LEU A 27 -0.16 8.03 15.45
C LEU A 27 0.53 9.39 15.38
N THR A 28 1.59 9.58 16.15
CA THR A 28 2.51 10.73 16.05
C THR A 28 3.88 10.33 15.48
N SER A 29 4.13 9.03 15.38
CA SER A 29 5.33 8.43 14.79
C SER A 29 4.99 7.08 14.16
N ARG A 30 5.87 6.59 13.29
CA ARG A 30 5.87 5.22 12.80
C ARG A 30 7.15 4.56 13.26
N GLU A 31 7.02 3.37 13.84
CA GLU A 31 8.15 2.61 14.36
C GLU A 31 8.08 1.16 13.89
N GLY A 32 9.22 0.49 13.94
CA GLY A 32 9.38 -0.85 13.40
C GLY A 32 10.86 -1.25 13.37
N PHE A 33 11.17 -2.22 12.52
CA PHE A 33 12.51 -2.75 12.34
C PHE A 33 12.85 -2.84 10.85
N TYR A 34 14.09 -2.50 10.49
CA TYR A 34 14.66 -2.92 9.22
C TYR A 34 15.20 -4.34 9.37
N CYS A 35 14.84 -5.23 8.45
CA CYS A 35 15.45 -6.56 8.34
C CYS A 35 16.52 -6.51 7.24
N ILE A 36 17.77 -6.67 7.64
CA ILE A 36 18.95 -6.63 6.79
C ILE A 36 19.35 -8.10 6.57
N ILE A 37 19.26 -8.55 5.32
CA ILE A 37 19.53 -9.94 4.95
C ILE A 37 20.95 -10.03 4.43
N ASN A 38 21.74 -10.96 4.97
CA ASN A 38 23.11 -11.18 4.55
C ASN A 38 23.32 -12.60 3.99
N ASP A 39 24.05 -12.69 2.89
CA ASP A 39 24.68 -13.92 2.43
C ASP A 39 26.14 -13.89 2.91
N ASN A 40 26.43 -14.68 3.95
CA ASN A 40 27.66 -14.57 4.73
C ASN A 40 27.85 -13.13 5.28
N GLU A 41 28.95 -12.46 4.93
CA GLU A 41 29.24 -11.09 5.39
C GLU A 41 28.63 -10.00 4.48
N SER A 42 28.08 -10.36 3.32
CA SER A 42 27.55 -9.41 2.35
C SER A 42 26.07 -9.15 2.56
N ILE A 43 25.69 -7.88 2.73
CA ILE A 43 24.27 -7.48 2.71
C ILE A 43 23.76 -7.66 1.28
N ILE A 44 22.63 -8.35 1.12
CA ILE A 44 22.01 -8.59 -0.19
C ILE A 44 20.68 -7.87 -0.36
N GLY A 45 20.04 -7.48 0.73
CA GLY A 45 18.71 -6.87 0.69
C GLY A 45 18.28 -6.31 2.02
N ILE A 46 17.40 -5.31 1.98
CA ILE A 46 16.85 -4.67 3.16
C ILE A 46 15.34 -4.52 2.99
N GLY A 47 14.59 -4.93 4.02
CA GLY A 47 13.16 -4.77 4.11
C GLY A 47 12.75 -4.00 5.35
N GLU A 48 11.49 -3.55 5.37
CA GLU A 48 10.90 -2.85 6.50
C GLU A 48 9.76 -3.66 7.11
N CYS A 49 9.87 -3.91 8.41
CA CYS A 49 8.84 -4.49 9.25
C CYS A 49 8.22 -3.38 10.11
N ALA A 50 7.07 -2.85 9.69
CA ALA A 50 6.40 -1.74 10.36
C ALA A 50 4.90 -2.04 10.57
N PRO A 51 4.50 -2.81 11.60
CA PRO A 51 3.08 -3.04 11.86
C PRO A 51 2.35 -1.71 12.02
N LEU A 52 1.12 -1.59 11.51
CA LEU A 52 0.31 -0.36 11.56
C LEU A 52 -0.70 -0.44 12.72
N PRO A 53 -0.50 0.31 13.82
CA PRO A 53 -1.41 0.25 14.95
C PRO A 53 -2.84 0.63 14.53
N GLY A 54 -3.81 -0.15 14.99
CA GLY A 54 -5.22 -0.02 14.62
C GLY A 54 -5.65 -0.91 13.45
N LEU A 55 -4.72 -1.44 12.64
CA LEU A 55 -5.04 -2.36 11.52
C LEU A 55 -4.26 -3.69 11.59
N SER A 56 -2.97 -3.64 11.89
CA SER A 56 -2.15 -4.83 12.15
C SER A 56 -2.62 -5.55 13.41
N HIS A 57 -2.48 -6.87 13.41
CA HIS A 57 -2.70 -7.69 14.60
C HIS A 57 -1.46 -7.76 15.50
N GLU A 58 -0.26 -7.61 14.91
CA GLU A 58 1.00 -7.60 15.65
C GLU A 58 1.27 -6.25 16.32
N SER A 59 1.81 -6.27 17.55
CA SER A 59 2.38 -5.10 18.22
C SER A 59 3.90 -5.06 18.03
N ILE A 60 4.52 -3.90 18.28
CA ILE A 60 5.98 -3.74 18.19
C ILE A 60 6.71 -4.68 19.15
N GLU A 61 6.16 -4.94 20.34
CA GLU A 61 6.73 -5.87 21.31
C GLU A 61 6.68 -7.32 20.82
N THR A 62 5.58 -7.73 20.17
CA THR A 62 5.46 -9.05 19.56
C THR A 62 6.47 -9.21 18.43
N ILE A 63 6.59 -8.21 17.56
CA ILE A 63 7.56 -8.19 16.46
C ILE A 63 8.99 -8.28 16.98
N LYS A 64 9.33 -7.48 18.00
CA LYS A 64 10.67 -7.50 18.60
C LYS A 64 11.06 -8.90 19.09
N LYS A 65 10.16 -9.55 19.84
CA LYS A 65 10.40 -10.92 20.36
C LYS A 65 10.58 -11.94 19.24
N GLU A 66 9.75 -11.87 18.19
CA GLU A 66 9.88 -12.81 17.08
C GLU A 66 11.18 -12.60 16.30
N LEU A 67 11.57 -11.34 16.06
CA LEU A 67 12.82 -11.00 15.38
C LEU A 67 14.08 -11.38 16.18
N GLU A 68 14.04 -11.34 17.51
CA GLU A 68 15.13 -11.83 18.37
C GLU A 68 15.43 -13.32 18.13
N HIS A 69 14.44 -14.11 17.71
CA HIS A 69 14.58 -15.52 17.40
C HIS A 69 14.81 -15.81 15.91
N LEU A 70 14.41 -14.90 15.01
CA LEU A 70 14.53 -15.05 13.56
C LEU A 70 15.89 -14.58 13.04
N THR A 71 16.96 -15.26 13.47
CA THR A 71 18.34 -14.90 13.09
C THR A 71 18.76 -15.45 11.72
N HIS A 72 18.04 -16.45 11.20
CA HIS A 72 18.35 -17.11 9.94
C HIS A 72 17.07 -17.42 9.18
N ILE A 73 17.13 -17.36 7.85
CA ILE A 73 16.04 -17.76 6.96
C ILE A 73 16.49 -18.88 6.01
N ASP A 74 15.58 -19.82 5.80
CA ASP A 74 15.75 -20.98 4.91
C ASP A 74 15.32 -20.63 3.49
N ILE A 75 16.27 -20.50 2.58
CA ILE A 75 15.98 -20.07 1.21
C ILE A 75 15.82 -21.21 0.22
N ASP A 76 16.12 -22.46 0.61
CA ASP A 76 15.96 -23.62 -0.27
C ASP A 76 14.49 -23.88 -0.64
N LYS A 77 13.56 -23.35 0.15
CA LYS A 77 12.11 -23.47 -0.07
C LYS A 77 11.53 -22.39 -0.97
N ILE A 78 12.32 -21.40 -1.39
CA ILE A 78 11.86 -20.38 -2.33
C ILE A 78 11.67 -21.04 -3.70
N LYS A 79 10.45 -20.97 -4.23
CA LYS A 79 10.15 -21.54 -5.56
C LYS A 79 10.17 -20.43 -6.61
N CYS A 80 10.88 -20.67 -7.69
CA CYS A 80 10.84 -19.80 -8.87
C CYS A 80 9.45 -19.82 -9.49
N ASN A 81 8.95 -18.64 -9.85
CA ASN A 81 7.70 -18.46 -10.57
C ASN A 81 7.89 -17.29 -11.56
N LYS A 82 7.15 -17.31 -12.67
CA LYS A 82 7.34 -16.39 -13.81
C LYS A 82 7.12 -14.92 -13.46
N THR A 83 6.26 -14.63 -12.48
CA THR A 83 5.90 -13.25 -12.10
C THR A 83 6.60 -12.78 -10.84
N LEU A 84 6.51 -13.56 -9.76
CA LEU A 84 7.10 -13.25 -8.46
C LEU A 84 7.47 -14.56 -7.75
N PRO A 85 8.64 -14.66 -7.08
CA PRO A 85 8.98 -15.85 -6.31
C PRO A 85 7.90 -16.23 -5.30
N ILE A 86 7.72 -17.53 -5.08
CA ILE A 86 6.87 -18.03 -4.01
C ILE A 86 7.77 -18.25 -2.80
N PHE A 87 7.61 -17.36 -1.82
CA PHE A 87 8.35 -17.44 -0.57
C PHE A 87 7.70 -18.45 0.38
N PRO A 88 8.50 -19.22 1.16
CA PRO A 88 7.95 -19.94 2.30
C PRO A 88 7.48 -18.95 3.36
N THR A 89 6.63 -19.41 4.27
CA THR A 89 6.33 -18.66 5.49
C THR A 89 7.58 -18.66 6.38
N PHE A 90 8.26 -17.52 6.45
CA PHE A 90 9.37 -17.24 7.37
C PHE A 90 8.87 -16.82 8.74
N SER A 91 7.69 -16.19 8.80
CA SER A 91 7.11 -15.64 10.02
C SER A 91 5.58 -15.68 9.98
N SER A 92 4.95 -15.87 11.14
CA SER A 92 3.49 -15.73 11.28
C SER A 92 3.02 -14.28 11.33
N SER A 93 3.95 -13.35 11.50
CA SER A 93 3.73 -11.90 11.56
C SER A 93 3.80 -11.30 10.15
N PRO A 94 2.67 -10.88 9.54
CA PRO A 94 2.62 -10.26 8.21
C PRO A 94 3.71 -9.23 7.92
N SER A 95 4.02 -8.38 8.90
CA SER A 95 4.98 -7.30 8.72
C SER A 95 6.44 -7.80 8.66
N ILE A 96 6.79 -8.84 9.43
CA ILE A 96 8.08 -9.52 9.33
C ILE A 96 8.19 -10.28 8.02
N GLN A 97 7.13 -11.03 7.65
CA GLN A 97 7.09 -11.78 6.41
C GLN A 97 7.31 -10.84 5.21
N PHE A 98 6.56 -9.73 5.13
CA PHE A 98 6.72 -8.72 4.08
C PHE A 98 8.14 -8.13 4.05
N SER A 99 8.72 -7.84 5.21
CA SER A 99 10.08 -7.32 5.32
C SER A 99 11.11 -8.27 4.69
N ILE A 100 11.04 -9.57 5.00
CA ILE A 100 11.97 -10.56 4.45
C ILE A 100 11.75 -10.75 2.93
N GLU A 101 10.49 -10.83 2.50
CA GLU A 101 10.16 -10.99 1.08
C GLU A 101 10.64 -9.82 0.24
N SER A 102 10.43 -8.60 0.72
CA SER A 102 10.87 -7.38 0.03
C SER A 102 12.40 -7.28 -0.04
N ALA A 103 13.11 -7.66 1.03
CA ALA A 103 14.57 -7.72 1.04
C ALA A 103 15.12 -8.74 0.02
N LEU A 104 14.53 -9.95 -0.01
CA LEU A 104 14.93 -10.98 -0.97
C LEU A 104 14.62 -10.58 -2.41
N LEU A 105 13.50 -9.89 -2.64
CA LEU A 105 13.11 -9.40 -3.96
C LEU A 105 14.04 -8.30 -4.45
N MET A 106 14.48 -7.40 -3.56
CA MET A 106 15.46 -6.35 -3.87
C MET A 106 16.76 -6.95 -4.42
N ASN A 107 17.24 -8.06 -3.85
CA ASN A 107 18.44 -8.75 -4.34
C ASN A 107 18.28 -9.32 -5.77
N GLN A 108 17.05 -9.68 -6.14
CA GLN A 108 16.75 -10.37 -7.41
C GLN A 108 16.30 -9.41 -8.52
N SER A 109 16.08 -8.13 -8.20
CA SER A 109 15.37 -7.19 -9.05
C SER A 109 16.13 -5.89 -9.21
N LYS A 110 16.06 -5.29 -10.39
CA LYS A 110 16.51 -3.92 -10.58
C LYS A 110 15.40 -2.95 -10.13
N PRO A 111 15.75 -1.82 -9.51
CA PRO A 111 14.77 -0.78 -9.19
C PRO A 111 14.10 -0.32 -10.50
N SER A 112 12.77 -0.34 -10.52
CA SER A 112 11.98 0.23 -11.61
C SER A 112 11.02 1.24 -11.04
N PRO A 113 10.93 2.46 -11.61
CA PRO A 113 9.95 3.43 -11.20
C PRO A 113 8.52 2.89 -11.34
N CYS A 114 7.64 3.28 -10.43
CA CYS A 114 6.21 2.95 -10.48
C CYS A 114 5.36 4.23 -10.48
N TYR A 115 4.24 4.19 -11.21
CA TYR A 115 3.31 5.30 -11.24
C TYR A 115 2.55 5.39 -9.92
N CYS A 116 2.30 6.62 -9.45
CA CYS A 116 1.58 6.86 -8.21
C CYS A 116 0.44 7.84 -8.43
N HIS A 117 -0.72 7.56 -7.83
CA HIS A 117 -1.80 8.53 -7.76
C HIS A 117 -1.54 9.56 -6.66
N LYS A 118 -2.10 10.75 -6.80
CA LYS A 118 -2.11 11.76 -5.73
C LYS A 118 -3.26 11.52 -4.77
N PHE A 119 -3.13 11.98 -3.54
CA PHE A 119 -4.17 11.89 -2.51
C PHE A 119 -4.75 13.26 -2.19
N ILE A 120 -6.07 13.33 -2.19
CA ILE A 120 -6.86 14.34 -1.49
C ILE A 120 -7.57 13.63 -0.34
N ILE A 121 -6.99 13.74 0.86
CA ILE A 121 -7.51 13.07 2.06
C ILE A 121 -8.69 13.86 2.66
N ASN A 122 -8.65 15.19 2.54
CA ASN A 122 -9.68 16.09 3.02
C ASN A 122 -10.03 17.08 1.90
N LEU A 123 -11.29 17.07 1.46
CA LEU A 123 -11.78 17.89 0.36
C LEU A 123 -11.84 19.39 0.70
N ASP A 124 -11.82 19.77 1.97
CA ASP A 124 -11.66 21.18 2.39
C ASP A 124 -10.19 21.67 2.26
N THR A 125 -9.21 20.76 2.07
CA THR A 125 -7.78 21.09 1.94
C THR A 125 -7.15 20.38 0.75
N ILE A 126 -7.36 20.94 -0.44
CA ILE A 126 -6.83 20.40 -1.70
C ILE A 126 -5.34 20.74 -1.82
N PRO A 127 -4.42 19.75 -1.85
CA PRO A 127 -3.00 20.02 -2.03
C PRO A 127 -2.69 20.59 -3.43
N ALA A 128 -1.59 21.32 -3.54
CA ALA A 128 -1.07 21.69 -4.84
C ALA A 128 -0.48 20.45 -5.53
N PHE A 129 -0.92 20.17 -6.76
CA PHE A 129 -0.38 19.08 -7.58
C PHE A 129 0.35 19.63 -8.80
N ASN A 130 1.52 19.09 -9.06
CA ASN A 130 2.20 19.24 -10.34
C ASN A 130 1.91 18.02 -11.20
N LYS A 131 1.25 18.22 -12.35
CA LYS A 131 0.95 17.21 -13.38
C LYS A 131 0.51 15.85 -12.79
N PRO A 132 -0.64 15.79 -12.09
CA PRO A 132 -1.18 14.50 -11.65
C PRO A 132 -1.56 13.66 -12.87
N SER A 133 -1.42 12.33 -12.76
CA SER A 133 -1.97 11.38 -13.75
C SER A 133 -3.24 10.73 -13.23
N TYR A 134 -3.34 10.55 -11.92
CA TYR A 134 -4.51 10.06 -11.19
C TYR A 134 -4.62 10.81 -9.86
N ILE A 135 -5.85 11.04 -9.41
CA ILE A 135 -6.13 11.57 -8.07
C ILE A 135 -7.09 10.60 -7.36
N LYS A 136 -6.73 10.20 -6.13
CA LYS A 136 -7.59 9.49 -5.19
C LYS A 136 -8.17 10.49 -4.20
N CYS A 137 -9.50 10.61 -4.16
CA CYS A 137 -10.24 11.45 -3.24
C CYS A 137 -10.95 10.59 -2.21
N LYS A 138 -10.87 10.94 -0.93
CA LYS A 138 -11.82 10.39 0.06
C LYS A 138 -13.18 11.06 -0.09
N ILE A 139 -14.24 10.25 -0.04
CA ILE A 139 -15.64 10.69 -0.19
C ILE A 139 -16.51 10.10 0.92
N GLY A 140 -17.77 10.55 1.03
CA GLY A 140 -18.69 10.16 2.11
C GLY A 140 -18.31 10.75 3.47
N LEU A 141 -17.56 11.86 3.47
CA LEU A 141 -17.12 12.55 4.70
C LEU A 141 -17.82 13.89 4.93
N LEU A 142 -18.49 14.40 3.90
CA LEU A 142 -19.23 15.65 3.91
C LEU A 142 -20.68 15.41 3.46
N ASP A 143 -21.51 16.43 3.59
CA ASP A 143 -22.78 16.50 2.86
C ASP A 143 -22.54 16.26 1.35
N ILE A 144 -23.35 15.39 0.75
CA ILE A 144 -23.11 14.85 -0.60
C ILE A 144 -23.12 15.94 -1.68
N GLU A 145 -23.97 16.97 -1.55
CA GLU A 145 -24.03 18.09 -2.50
C GLU A 145 -22.78 18.95 -2.43
N LYS A 146 -22.34 19.26 -1.19
CA LYS A 146 -21.08 19.97 -0.97
C LYS A 146 -19.92 19.18 -1.54
N GLU A 147 -19.90 17.87 -1.32
CA GLU A 147 -18.83 16.97 -1.78
C GLU A 147 -18.73 16.92 -3.30
N ILE A 148 -19.85 16.69 -3.98
CA ILE A 148 -19.95 16.69 -5.46
C ILE A 148 -19.48 18.03 -6.02
N LYS A 149 -19.90 19.15 -5.43
CA LYS A 149 -19.50 20.49 -5.87
C LYS A 149 -17.98 20.70 -5.79
N ILE A 150 -17.33 20.21 -4.73
CA ILE A 150 -15.87 20.29 -4.61
C ILE A 150 -15.19 19.40 -5.64
N ILE A 151 -15.67 18.16 -5.82
CA ILE A 151 -15.09 17.21 -6.77
C ILE A 151 -15.20 17.71 -8.21
N LYS A 152 -16.33 18.30 -8.60
CA LYS A 152 -16.47 18.94 -9.93
C LYS A 152 -15.41 20.00 -10.18
N LYS A 153 -15.14 20.88 -9.21
CA LYS A 153 -14.06 21.88 -9.32
C LYS A 153 -12.68 21.25 -9.45
N ILE A 154 -12.44 20.12 -8.78
CA ILE A 154 -11.18 19.37 -8.92
C ILE A 154 -11.07 18.77 -10.32
N ILE A 155 -12.16 18.23 -10.87
CA ILE A 155 -12.26 17.70 -12.24
C ILE A 155 -12.03 18.80 -13.28
N GLU A 156 -12.66 19.97 -13.11
CA GLU A 156 -12.45 21.14 -13.97
C GLU A 156 -10.97 21.58 -13.99
N LYS A 157 -10.27 21.46 -12.85
CA LYS A 157 -8.84 21.80 -12.74
C LYS A 157 -7.93 20.76 -13.41
N PHE A 158 -8.33 19.49 -13.43
CA PHE A 158 -7.56 18.40 -14.05
C PHE A 158 -8.47 17.50 -14.93
N PRO A 159 -8.96 18.00 -16.07
CA PRO A 159 -10.03 17.32 -16.82
C PRO A 159 -9.56 16.07 -17.58
N THR A 160 -8.26 15.93 -17.81
CA THR A 160 -7.68 14.87 -18.66
C THR A 160 -7.25 13.62 -17.89
N ILE A 161 -7.45 13.59 -16.57
CA ILE A 161 -6.99 12.50 -15.71
C ILE A 161 -8.15 11.63 -15.25
N LYS A 162 -7.82 10.52 -14.59
CA LYS A 162 -8.80 9.64 -13.96
C LYS A 162 -8.82 9.82 -12.44
N TYR A 163 -9.99 9.60 -11.86
CA TYR A 163 -10.27 9.77 -10.45
C TYR A 163 -10.62 8.44 -9.80
N ARG A 164 -10.09 8.25 -8.60
CA ARG A 164 -10.45 7.15 -7.72
C ARG A 164 -11.15 7.75 -6.52
N PHE A 165 -12.30 7.19 -6.17
CA PHE A 165 -13.04 7.67 -5.02
C PHE A 165 -13.01 6.60 -3.93
N ASP A 166 -12.70 7.01 -2.71
CA ASP A 166 -12.55 6.12 -1.56
C ASP A 166 -13.57 6.48 -0.51
N ALA A 167 -14.63 5.68 -0.48
CA ALA A 167 -15.75 5.91 0.42
C ALA A 167 -15.59 5.19 1.75
N ASN A 168 -14.63 4.27 1.92
CA ASN A 168 -14.45 3.48 3.16
C ASN A 168 -15.79 2.93 3.75
N ASN A 169 -16.65 2.37 2.90
CA ASN A 169 -17.98 1.83 3.21
C ASN A 169 -18.99 2.85 3.76
N GLN A 170 -18.83 4.16 3.49
CA GLN A 170 -19.67 5.18 4.13
C GLN A 170 -21.02 5.42 3.45
N LEU A 171 -21.11 5.21 2.13
CA LEU A 171 -22.32 5.60 1.38
C LEU A 171 -23.42 4.55 1.50
N SER A 172 -24.68 4.99 1.44
CA SER A 172 -25.80 4.12 1.03
C SER A 172 -25.77 3.86 -0.48
N LEU A 173 -26.56 2.88 -0.95
CA LEU A 173 -26.74 2.66 -2.38
C LEU A 173 -27.28 3.91 -3.11
N GLU A 174 -28.25 4.59 -2.51
CA GLU A 174 -28.86 5.81 -3.06
C GLU A 174 -27.84 6.95 -3.17
N GLU A 175 -27.03 7.15 -2.13
CA GLU A 175 -25.96 8.15 -2.12
C GLU A 175 -24.90 7.84 -3.19
N ALA A 176 -24.48 6.58 -3.31
CA ALA A 176 -23.51 6.17 -4.34
C ALA A 176 -24.06 6.36 -5.77
N LEU A 177 -25.32 6.01 -6.01
CA LEU A 177 -26.00 6.26 -7.30
C LEU A 177 -26.12 7.76 -7.58
N TYR A 178 -26.46 8.54 -6.56
CA TYR A 178 -26.56 9.99 -6.66
C TYR A 178 -25.21 10.61 -7.02
N PHE A 179 -24.15 10.19 -6.34
CA PHE A 179 -22.77 10.60 -6.63
C PHE A 179 -22.38 10.29 -8.08
N ILE A 180 -22.54 9.04 -8.52
CA ILE A 180 -22.16 8.60 -9.88
C ILE A 180 -22.97 9.35 -10.96
N LYS A 181 -24.24 9.66 -10.70
CA LYS A 181 -25.08 10.43 -11.63
C LYS A 181 -24.56 11.85 -11.87
N HIS A 182 -23.92 12.46 -10.86
CA HIS A 182 -23.50 13.86 -10.92
C HIS A 182 -22.01 14.06 -11.24
N ILE A 183 -21.20 13.00 -11.22
CA ILE A 183 -19.80 13.04 -11.63
C ILE A 183 -19.68 12.52 -13.07
N PRO A 184 -18.91 13.19 -13.96
CA PRO A 184 -18.69 12.70 -15.33
C PRO A 184 -18.11 11.28 -15.30
N LYS A 185 -18.92 10.30 -15.73
CA LYS A 185 -18.65 8.86 -15.55
C LYS A 185 -17.32 8.43 -16.15
N GLU A 186 -16.95 9.03 -17.28
CA GLU A 186 -15.71 8.82 -18.01
C GLU A 186 -14.47 9.26 -17.23
N THR A 187 -14.60 10.09 -16.19
CA THR A 187 -13.48 10.50 -15.33
C THR A 187 -13.22 9.48 -14.21
N ILE A 188 -14.17 8.60 -13.91
CA ILE A 188 -14.09 7.63 -12.81
C ILE A 188 -13.27 6.40 -13.27
N ASP A 189 -12.19 6.11 -12.54
CA ASP A 189 -11.43 4.85 -12.67
C ASP A 189 -12.16 3.72 -11.93
N TYR A 190 -12.32 3.91 -10.62
CA TYR A 190 -13.10 3.03 -9.74
C TYR A 190 -13.54 3.76 -8.47
N ILE A 191 -14.50 3.16 -7.77
CA ILE A 191 -14.86 3.53 -6.41
C ILE A 191 -14.45 2.41 -5.46
N GLU A 192 -13.69 2.75 -4.43
CA GLU A 192 -13.17 1.86 -3.41
C GLU A 192 -14.16 1.77 -2.26
N SER A 193 -14.62 0.55 -2.01
CA SER A 193 -15.55 0.22 -0.93
C SER A 193 -16.71 1.22 -0.81
N PRO A 194 -17.52 1.43 -1.88
CA PRO A 194 -18.54 2.48 -1.92
C PRO A 194 -19.55 2.38 -0.79
N CYS A 195 -20.11 1.19 -0.58
CA CYS A 195 -21.31 1.01 0.24
C CYS A 195 -21.04 0.22 1.52
N LYS A 196 -21.98 0.29 2.47
CA LYS A 196 -21.90 -0.41 3.76
C LYS A 196 -21.94 -1.94 3.63
N THR A 197 -22.64 -2.45 2.62
CA THR A 197 -22.85 -3.89 2.46
C THR A 197 -22.51 -4.38 1.04
N ALA A 198 -22.02 -5.63 0.96
CA ALA A 198 -21.72 -6.27 -0.32
C ALA A 198 -22.95 -6.38 -1.25
N LYS A 199 -24.16 -6.45 -0.69
CA LYS A 199 -25.41 -6.46 -1.47
C LYS A 199 -25.63 -5.13 -2.18
N GLU A 200 -25.42 -4.02 -1.50
CA GLU A 200 -25.52 -2.69 -2.09
C GLU A 200 -24.44 -2.48 -3.14
N GLU A 201 -23.20 -2.88 -2.88
CA GLU A 201 -22.11 -2.78 -3.85
C GLU A 201 -22.38 -3.62 -5.11
N ALA A 202 -22.91 -4.84 -4.96
CA ALA A 202 -23.30 -5.69 -6.08
C ALA A 202 -24.41 -5.04 -6.94
N ALA A 203 -25.40 -4.42 -6.29
CA ALA A 203 -26.45 -3.66 -6.97
C ALA A 203 -25.87 -2.44 -7.70
N LEU A 204 -24.99 -1.67 -7.04
CA LEU A 204 -24.32 -0.52 -7.62
C LEU A 204 -23.50 -0.89 -8.87
N ALA A 205 -22.71 -1.96 -8.78
CA ALA A 205 -21.91 -2.46 -9.90
C ALA A 205 -22.79 -2.83 -11.10
N THR A 206 -23.93 -3.49 -10.84
CA THR A 206 -24.89 -3.91 -11.87
C THR A 206 -25.57 -2.70 -12.53
N MET A 207 -26.01 -1.72 -11.74
CA MET A 207 -26.78 -0.58 -12.22
C MET A 207 -25.92 0.46 -12.97
N THR A 208 -24.65 0.60 -12.61
CA THR A 208 -23.81 1.70 -13.10
C THR A 208 -22.71 1.24 -14.05
N SER A 209 -22.32 -0.03 -14.03
CA SER A 209 -21.11 -0.53 -14.71
C SER A 209 -19.80 0.18 -14.30
N ILE A 210 -19.80 0.99 -13.23
CA ILE A 210 -18.59 1.57 -12.65
C ILE A 210 -17.78 0.46 -11.98
N SER A 211 -16.46 0.51 -12.15
CA SER A 211 -15.55 -0.44 -11.49
C SER A 211 -15.55 -0.20 -9.99
N ILE A 212 -15.67 -1.28 -9.22
CA ILE A 212 -15.50 -1.25 -7.76
C ILE A 212 -14.13 -1.82 -7.40
N ALA A 213 -13.47 -1.21 -6.41
CA ALA A 213 -12.28 -1.73 -5.75
C ALA A 213 -12.61 -2.17 -4.33
N GLN A 214 -12.05 -3.30 -3.91
CA GLN A 214 -12.05 -3.70 -2.51
C GLN A 214 -10.77 -3.16 -1.86
N ASP A 215 -10.85 -2.33 -0.81
CA ASP A 215 -9.68 -2.13 0.07
C ASP A 215 -9.46 -3.39 0.90
N SER A 216 -8.21 -3.86 0.91
CA SER A 216 -7.76 -5.18 1.35
C SER A 216 -8.65 -5.77 2.45
N PRO A 217 -9.36 -6.87 2.17
CA PRO A 217 -9.82 -7.77 3.20
C PRO A 217 -8.62 -8.60 3.71
N LYS A 218 -8.74 -9.14 4.92
CA LYS A 218 -7.76 -10.05 5.53
C LYS A 218 -7.78 -11.45 4.89
N VAL A 219 -8.82 -11.78 4.11
CA VAL A 219 -9.00 -13.09 3.45
C VAL A 219 -9.18 -12.91 1.93
N PRO A 220 -8.30 -13.46 1.07
CA PRO A 220 -8.37 -13.27 -0.39
C PRO A 220 -9.55 -13.97 -1.08
N GLU A 221 -10.05 -15.09 -0.54
CA GLU A 221 -11.08 -15.93 -1.18
C GLU A 221 -12.49 -15.32 -1.15
N ASP A 222 -12.68 -14.29 -0.32
CA ASP A 222 -13.94 -13.61 -0.07
C ASP A 222 -14.12 -12.35 -0.92
N ILE A 223 -13.14 -12.03 -1.77
CA ILE A 223 -13.22 -10.84 -2.63
C ILE A 223 -14.36 -11.05 -3.65
N PRO A 224 -15.40 -10.19 -3.64
CA PRO A 224 -16.56 -10.40 -4.50
C PRO A 224 -16.24 -10.37 -5.99
N ALA A 225 -17.02 -11.12 -6.78
CA ALA A 225 -16.84 -11.19 -8.24
C ALA A 225 -16.99 -9.82 -8.92
N TYR A 226 -17.87 -8.95 -8.41
CA TYR A 226 -18.13 -7.61 -8.96
C TYR A 226 -16.97 -6.63 -8.77
N CYS A 227 -16.07 -6.85 -7.80
CA CYS A 227 -14.89 -6.02 -7.63
C CYS A 227 -13.94 -6.25 -8.79
N LYS A 228 -13.55 -5.21 -9.54
CA LYS A 228 -12.57 -5.33 -10.63
C LYS A 228 -11.15 -5.06 -10.14
N HIS A 229 -11.02 -4.32 -9.05
CA HIS A 229 -9.75 -3.93 -8.45
C HIS A 229 -9.67 -4.43 -7.01
N ILE A 230 -8.44 -4.67 -6.54
CA ILE A 230 -8.15 -4.93 -5.13
C ILE A 230 -7.01 -4.00 -4.71
N VAL A 231 -7.19 -3.30 -3.60
CA VAL A 231 -6.17 -2.45 -3.01
C VAL A 231 -5.48 -3.24 -1.91
N LEU A 232 -4.18 -3.50 -2.07
CA LEU A 232 -3.41 -4.35 -1.16
C LEU A 232 -2.39 -3.51 -0.41
N LYS A 233 -2.29 -3.75 0.90
CA LYS A 233 -1.28 -3.15 1.79
C LYS A 233 -0.31 -4.25 2.22
N PRO A 234 0.82 -4.48 1.50
CA PRO A 234 1.65 -5.67 1.68
C PRO A 234 2.10 -5.92 3.12
N THR A 235 2.45 -4.86 3.86
CA THR A 235 2.81 -4.91 5.29
C THR A 235 1.75 -5.54 6.18
N LEU A 236 0.46 -5.44 5.82
CA LEU A 236 -0.65 -6.01 6.59
C LEU A 236 -0.99 -7.45 6.18
N ILE A 237 -0.45 -7.92 5.05
CA ILE A 237 -0.81 -9.19 4.44
C ILE A 237 0.32 -10.20 4.65
N GLY A 238 1.57 -9.80 4.35
CA GLY A 238 2.68 -10.74 4.17
C GLY A 238 2.38 -11.78 3.08
N ASN A 239 3.33 -12.65 2.76
CA ASN A 239 3.10 -13.82 1.90
C ASN A 239 2.28 -13.54 0.64
N LEU A 240 2.61 -12.42 -0.02
CA LEU A 240 1.73 -11.81 -1.02
C LEU A 240 1.53 -12.74 -2.23
N THR A 241 2.57 -13.44 -2.66
CA THR A 241 2.47 -14.42 -3.75
C THR A 241 1.45 -15.49 -3.43
N SER A 242 1.49 -16.05 -2.21
CA SER A 242 0.52 -17.06 -1.75
C SER A 242 -0.89 -16.47 -1.59
N TYR A 243 -1.01 -15.22 -1.13
CA TYR A 243 -2.28 -14.50 -1.07
C TYR A 243 -2.92 -14.39 -2.46
N LEU A 244 -2.13 -13.97 -3.46
CA LEU A 244 -2.62 -13.77 -4.83
C LEU A 244 -2.99 -15.08 -5.52
N MET A 245 -2.30 -16.19 -5.22
CA MET A 245 -2.64 -17.51 -5.77
C MET A 245 -4.00 -18.03 -5.33
N LYS A 246 -4.53 -17.57 -4.19
CA LYS A 246 -5.85 -17.96 -3.67
C LYS A 246 -7.01 -17.16 -4.27
N LEU A 247 -6.73 -16.13 -5.07
CA LEU A 247 -7.78 -15.32 -5.69
C LEU A 247 -8.56 -16.14 -6.72
N LYS A 248 -9.88 -16.25 -6.53
CA LYS A 248 -10.79 -16.98 -7.45
C LYS A 248 -10.90 -16.34 -8.84
N HIS A 249 -10.75 -15.01 -8.92
CA HIS A 249 -10.91 -14.24 -10.15
C HIS A 249 -9.72 -13.33 -10.36
N LYS A 250 -9.34 -13.10 -11.62
CA LYS A 250 -8.32 -12.12 -11.97
C LYS A 250 -8.81 -10.72 -11.63
N LYS A 251 -8.03 -9.99 -10.83
CA LYS A 251 -8.30 -8.61 -10.41
C LYS A 251 -7.14 -7.70 -10.81
N ASN A 252 -7.41 -6.42 -10.99
CA ASN A 252 -6.36 -5.41 -11.09
C ASN A 252 -5.83 -5.13 -9.68
N ILE A 253 -4.51 -5.25 -9.48
CA ILE A 253 -3.89 -5.07 -8.17
C ILE A 253 -3.39 -3.63 -8.04
N ILE A 254 -3.84 -2.94 -7.00
CA ILE A 254 -3.36 -1.62 -6.63
C ILE A 254 -2.64 -1.73 -5.29
N PHE A 255 -1.33 -1.57 -5.28
CA PHE A 255 -0.61 -1.41 -4.03
C PHE A 255 -0.92 -0.08 -3.36
N SER A 256 -1.11 -0.10 -2.05
CA SER A 256 -1.26 1.07 -1.20
C SER A 256 -0.33 0.96 0.00
N SER A 257 0.21 2.10 0.40
CA SER A 257 1.04 2.23 1.59
C SER A 257 0.22 2.04 2.87
N ALA A 258 0.84 1.44 3.89
CA ALA A 258 0.43 1.43 5.29
C ALA A 258 1.30 2.38 6.13
N TYR A 259 1.73 3.48 5.51
CA TYR A 259 2.60 4.51 6.08
C TYR A 259 3.99 3.97 6.45
N GLU A 260 4.58 3.18 5.57
CA GLU A 260 5.99 2.77 5.63
C GLU A 260 6.93 3.97 5.39
N SER A 261 8.19 3.82 5.82
CA SER A 261 9.27 4.71 5.38
C SER A 261 9.65 4.45 3.91
N ILE A 262 10.63 5.19 3.39
CA ILE A 262 11.11 4.98 2.02
C ILE A 262 11.61 3.54 1.76
N ILE A 263 12.09 2.84 2.80
CA ILE A 263 12.55 1.44 2.68
C ILE A 263 11.37 0.53 2.38
N GLY A 264 10.31 0.56 3.20
CA GLY A 264 9.12 -0.23 2.95
C GLY A 264 8.40 0.17 1.66
N LEU A 265 8.32 1.47 1.35
CA LEU A 265 7.77 1.94 0.06
C LEU A 265 8.56 1.41 -1.14
N SER A 266 9.89 1.32 -1.02
CA SER A 266 10.74 0.71 -2.05
C SER A 266 10.41 -0.77 -2.21
N GLY A 267 10.28 -1.51 -1.11
CA GLY A 267 9.84 -2.91 -1.11
C GLY A 267 8.49 -3.11 -1.82
N ILE A 268 7.50 -2.24 -1.54
CA ILE A 268 6.21 -2.28 -2.23
C ILE A 268 6.36 -1.96 -3.73
N ALA A 269 7.22 -1.01 -4.09
CA ALA A 269 7.46 -0.67 -5.50
C ALA A 269 8.15 -1.81 -6.29
N TYR A 270 9.03 -2.60 -5.65
CA TYR A 270 9.55 -3.84 -6.26
C TYR A 270 8.42 -4.85 -6.52
N LEU A 271 7.46 -5.00 -5.61
CA LEU A 271 6.28 -5.85 -5.85
C LEU A 271 5.41 -5.31 -6.97
N ALA A 272 5.19 -3.99 -6.99
CA ALA A 272 4.40 -3.29 -8.00
C ALA A 272 4.94 -3.49 -9.41
N SER A 273 6.25 -3.38 -9.60
CA SER A 273 6.88 -3.54 -10.92
C SER A 273 6.71 -4.96 -11.49
N HIS A 274 6.64 -5.97 -10.64
CA HIS A 274 6.44 -7.37 -11.07
C HIS A 274 4.97 -7.71 -11.31
N LEU A 275 4.08 -7.23 -10.43
CA LEU A 275 2.69 -7.69 -10.39
C LEU A 275 1.73 -6.75 -11.11
N SER A 276 2.02 -5.46 -11.19
CA SER A 276 1.12 -4.44 -11.76
C SER A 276 1.85 -3.21 -12.31
N PRO A 277 2.85 -3.37 -13.20
CA PRO A 277 3.72 -2.28 -13.65
C PRO A 277 3.01 -1.11 -14.33
N ASN A 278 1.82 -1.36 -14.89
CA ASN A 278 1.03 -0.34 -15.62
C ASN A 278 -0.01 0.36 -14.73
N GLN A 279 -0.09 0.02 -13.44
CA GLN A 279 -1.05 0.61 -12.52
C GLN A 279 -0.48 1.83 -11.78
N HIS A 280 -1.37 2.71 -11.36
CA HIS A 280 -1.02 3.81 -10.45
C HIS A 280 -1.23 3.38 -9.01
N HIS A 281 -0.20 3.43 -8.18
CA HIS A 281 -0.21 2.92 -6.82
C HIS A 281 -0.34 4.03 -5.77
N GLY A 282 -0.78 3.67 -4.58
CA GLY A 282 -0.94 4.54 -3.43
C GLY A 282 0.32 4.65 -2.58
N LEU A 283 1.47 4.93 -3.19
CA LEU A 283 2.79 4.95 -2.50
C LEU A 283 3.26 6.36 -2.14
N ASN A 284 2.50 7.39 -2.50
CA ASN A 284 2.80 8.79 -2.23
C ASN A 284 2.58 9.20 -0.75
N THR A 285 3.11 8.43 0.19
CA THR A 285 2.93 8.69 1.63
C THR A 285 4.20 9.15 2.33
N ASN A 286 5.37 9.09 1.69
CA ASN A 286 6.65 9.44 2.34
C ASN A 286 6.65 10.89 2.89
N HIS A 287 5.94 11.80 2.22
CA HIS A 287 5.86 13.22 2.57
C HIS A 287 5.31 13.51 3.98
N ILE A 288 4.75 12.52 4.69
CA ILE A 288 4.22 12.67 6.05
C ILE A 288 5.30 12.78 7.13
N PHE A 289 6.53 12.30 6.86
CA PHE A 289 7.60 12.27 7.86
C PHE A 289 8.36 13.61 7.94
N THR A 290 8.81 14.00 9.14
CA THR A 290 9.48 15.30 9.37
C THR A 290 10.75 15.50 8.56
N HIS A 291 11.48 14.44 8.25
CA HIS A 291 12.74 14.47 7.50
C HIS A 291 12.56 14.40 5.96
N THR A 292 11.33 14.54 5.46
CA THR A 292 11.02 14.42 4.02
C THR A 292 10.44 15.71 3.45
N SER A 293 10.48 15.89 2.13
CA SER A 293 9.81 17.02 1.46
C SER A 293 8.27 16.83 1.47
N ASN A 294 7.51 17.93 1.34
CA ASN A 294 6.03 17.91 1.37
C ASN A 294 5.37 17.51 0.04
N ASN A 295 6.14 17.03 -0.94
CA ASN A 295 5.65 16.84 -2.30
C ASN A 295 5.19 15.41 -2.56
N GLN A 296 4.00 15.27 -3.15
CA GLN A 296 3.58 14.01 -3.77
C GLN A 296 4.13 13.96 -5.20
N THR A 297 4.68 12.83 -5.66
CA THR A 297 5.29 12.66 -7.00
C THR A 297 4.45 11.71 -7.86
N SER A 298 4.34 11.92 -9.17
CA SER A 298 3.49 11.02 -10.01
C SER A 298 4.24 9.74 -10.37
N LEU A 299 5.56 9.75 -10.16
CA LEU A 299 6.47 8.65 -10.35
C LEU A 299 7.25 8.47 -9.04
N PHE A 300 7.30 7.25 -8.54
CA PHE A 300 8.10 6.87 -7.38
C PHE A 300 9.23 5.95 -7.84
N THR A 301 10.47 6.31 -7.50
CA THR A 301 11.64 5.49 -7.80
C THR A 301 12.05 4.77 -6.52
N PRO A 302 12.02 3.42 -6.48
CA PRO A 302 12.49 2.67 -5.32
C PRO A 302 13.99 2.83 -5.14
N LEU A 303 14.44 2.79 -3.89
CA LEU A 303 15.87 2.73 -3.57
C LEU A 303 16.45 1.38 -4.02
N ASN A 304 17.65 1.42 -4.56
CA ASN A 304 18.51 0.24 -4.67
C ASN A 304 19.14 -0.10 -3.31
N LEU A 305 19.94 -1.18 -3.27
CA LEU A 305 20.57 -1.64 -2.04
C LEU A 305 21.53 -0.60 -1.43
N GLU A 306 22.39 0.01 -2.24
CA GLU A 306 23.36 1.01 -1.77
C GLU A 306 22.64 2.25 -1.21
N GLU A 307 21.63 2.74 -1.94
CA GLU A 307 20.80 3.85 -1.51
C GLU A 307 20.05 3.54 -0.20
N SER A 308 19.56 2.31 -0.04
CA SER A 308 18.90 1.84 1.18
C SER A 308 19.85 1.83 2.37
N ILE A 309 21.07 1.30 2.19
CA ILE A 309 22.13 1.30 3.21
C ILE A 309 22.47 2.72 3.62
N ASN A 310 22.69 3.61 2.65
CA ASN A 310 23.03 5.01 2.91
C ASN A 310 21.88 5.73 3.63
N TRP A 311 20.64 5.51 3.21
CA TRP A 311 19.49 6.13 3.84
C TRP A 311 19.33 5.68 5.30
N ILE A 312 19.52 4.40 5.63
CA ILE A 312 19.47 3.89 7.01
C ILE A 312 20.63 4.43 7.86
N LYS A 313 21.80 4.67 7.27
CA LYS A 313 22.91 5.36 7.96
C LYS A 313 22.60 6.84 8.24
N THR A 314 21.79 7.50 7.42
CA THR A 314 21.46 8.92 7.65
C THR A 314 20.24 9.09 8.56
N HIS A 315 19.21 8.25 8.41
CA HIS A 315 17.90 8.46 9.03
C HIS A 315 17.48 7.33 9.98
N GLY A 316 18.19 6.21 9.99
CA GLY A 316 17.88 5.07 10.86
C GLY A 316 18.55 5.13 12.23
N PHE A 317 19.21 6.24 12.59
CA PHE A 317 19.75 6.44 13.95
C PHE A 317 18.75 7.26 14.77
N THR A 318 17.94 6.57 15.55
CA THR A 318 17.17 7.12 16.68
C THR A 318 17.12 6.09 17.78
#